data_AF-A0A1Y1UDA7-F1
#
_entry.id   AF-A0A1Y1UDA7-F1
#
_cell.length_a   1.000
_cell.length_b   1.000
_cell.length_c   1.000
_cell.angle_alpha   90.00
_cell.angle_beta   90.00
_cell.angle_gamma   90.00
#
_symmetry.space_group_name_H-M   'P 1'
#
loop_
_entity.id
_entity.type
_entity.pdbx_description
1 polymer ?
#
loop_
_entity_poly.entity_id
_entity_poly.type
_entity_poly.pdbx_seq_one_letter_code
_entity_poly.pdbx_strand_id
1 'polypeptide(L)'
;IIEHVRLVDERIKYLISNYIKNMDMTSPISNLLTKNKVTYTQNWTYTGIINKSKDAEYINFRYFKDPIKEKFKIGTNVYCGDVYSKEVADLLSKDTFCYIHGNIYPIIKVCYVLVNERMINGVPMVNFTCKAYFVDINISSNSLRSSTERL
;
A
#
# COMPACT_ATOMS: atom_id res chain seq x y z
N ILE A 1 -10.85 -8.79 -5.97
CA ILE A 1 -9.91 -7.64 -5.87
C ILE A 1 -8.73 -7.97 -4.97
N ILE A 2 -8.96 -8.38 -3.72
CA ILE A 2 -7.88 -8.69 -2.77
C ILE A 2 -6.92 -9.79 -3.26
N GLU A 3 -7.41 -10.82 -3.98
CA GLU A 3 -6.57 -11.87 -4.55
C GLU A 3 -5.52 -11.35 -5.54
N HIS A 4 -5.90 -10.43 -6.44
CA HIS A 4 -4.94 -9.85 -7.40
C HIS A 4 -3.91 -8.97 -6.70
N VAL A 5 -4.33 -8.22 -5.67
CA VAL A 5 -3.40 -7.45 -4.83
C VAL A 5 -2.45 -8.40 -4.09
N ARG A 6 -2.94 -9.55 -3.63
CA ARG A 6 -2.14 -10.57 -2.94
C ARG A 6 -1.06 -11.15 -3.84
N LEU A 7 -1.35 -11.40 -5.12
CA LEU A 7 -0.35 -11.84 -6.08
C LEU A 7 0.79 -10.81 -6.25
N VAL A 8 0.45 -9.52 -6.32
CA VAL A 8 1.43 -8.43 -6.38
C VAL A 8 2.23 -8.35 -5.08
N ASP A 9 1.55 -8.42 -3.94
CA ASP A 9 2.18 -8.30 -2.62
C ASP A 9 3.17 -9.44 -2.32
N GLU A 10 2.78 -10.68 -2.63
CA GLU A 10 3.66 -11.85 -2.54
C GLU A 10 4.80 -11.79 -3.56
N ARG A 11 4.57 -11.23 -4.76
CA ARG A 11 5.64 -11.02 -5.74
C ARG A 11 6.69 -10.04 -5.23
N ILE A 12 6.29 -8.95 -4.57
CA ILE A 12 7.23 -7.98 -3.98
C ILE A 12 8.05 -8.65 -2.87
N LYS A 13 7.39 -9.39 -1.98
CA LYS A 13 8.04 -10.16 -0.92
C LYS A 13 9.07 -11.16 -1.48
N TYR A 14 8.71 -11.86 -2.54
CA TYR A 14 9.61 -12.77 -3.27
C TYR A 14 10.82 -12.04 -3.85
N LEU A 15 10.62 -10.88 -4.50
CA LEU A 15 11.70 -10.08 -5.06
C LEU A 15 12.66 -9.57 -3.96
N ILE A 16 12.15 -9.18 -2.79
CA ILE A 16 12.97 -8.81 -1.64
C ILE A 16 13.79 -10.00 -1.15
N SER A 17 13.17 -11.17 -0.97
CA SER A 17 13.90 -12.39 -0.56
C SER A 17 15.02 -12.74 -1.55
N ASN A 18 14.73 -12.68 -2.86
CA ASN A 18 15.73 -12.91 -3.90
C ASN A 18 16.84 -11.87 -3.92
N TYR A 19 16.52 -10.60 -3.67
CA TYR A 19 17.53 -9.54 -3.54
C TYR A 19 18.48 -9.85 -2.39
N ILE A 20 17.95 -10.22 -1.23
CA ILE A 20 18.75 -10.59 -0.05
C ILE A 20 19.62 -11.83 -0.35
N LYS A 21 19.06 -12.83 -1.06
CA LYS A 21 19.78 -14.05 -1.43
C LYS A 21 21.00 -13.77 -2.30
N ASN A 22 20.90 -12.80 -3.20
CA ASN A 22 21.94 -12.46 -4.18
C ASN A 22 22.53 -11.07 -3.90
N MET A 23 22.66 -10.71 -2.62
CA MET A 23 23.04 -9.37 -2.20
C MET A 23 24.43 -8.98 -2.72
N ASP A 24 24.48 -7.89 -3.46
CA ASP A 24 25.72 -7.22 -3.83
C ASP A 24 26.23 -6.40 -2.63
N MET A 25 27.50 -6.54 -2.27
CA MET A 25 28.08 -5.78 -1.16
C MET A 25 28.19 -4.29 -1.44
N THR A 26 28.15 -3.85 -2.70
CA THR A 26 28.09 -2.42 -3.05
C THR A 26 26.69 -1.81 -2.90
N SER A 27 25.68 -2.62 -2.59
CA SER A 27 24.32 -2.14 -2.30
C SER A 27 24.34 -1.12 -1.16
N PRO A 28 23.60 0.01 -1.28
CA PRO A 28 23.46 0.98 -0.19
C PRO A 28 22.89 0.40 1.12
N ILE A 29 22.18 -0.72 1.05
CA ILE A 29 21.59 -1.39 2.22
C ILE A 29 22.40 -2.60 2.71
N SER A 30 23.53 -2.95 2.09
CA SER A 30 24.31 -4.14 2.45
C SER A 30 24.74 -4.12 3.91
N ASN A 31 25.30 -3.00 4.37
CA ASN A 31 25.74 -2.80 5.75
C ASN A 31 24.62 -3.03 6.77
N LEU A 32 23.40 -2.57 6.49
CA LEU A 32 22.25 -2.76 7.37
C LEU A 32 21.86 -4.24 7.48
N LEU A 33 21.88 -4.95 6.35
CA LEU A 33 21.54 -6.37 6.27
C LEU A 33 22.62 -7.22 6.95
N THR A 34 23.91 -6.92 6.75
CA THR A 34 25.03 -7.60 7.40
C THR A 34 25.02 -7.38 8.92
N LYS A 35 24.84 -6.13 9.37
CA LYS A 35 24.75 -5.78 10.81
C LYS A 35 23.68 -6.63 11.52
N ASN A 36 22.54 -6.83 10.87
CA ASN A 36 21.40 -7.57 11.42
C ASN A 36 21.40 -9.07 11.08
N LYS A 37 22.48 -9.59 10.49
CA LYS A 37 22.61 -11.01 10.10
C LYS A 37 21.42 -11.50 9.27
N VAL A 38 20.96 -10.67 8.34
CA VAL A 38 19.80 -10.97 7.49
C VAL A 38 20.16 -12.06 6.51
N THR A 39 19.29 -13.08 6.43
CA THR A 39 19.34 -14.09 5.37
C THR A 39 18.04 -14.01 4.56
N TYR A 40 17.98 -14.65 3.39
CA TYR A 40 16.78 -14.62 2.56
C TYR A 40 15.55 -15.23 3.24
N THR A 41 15.71 -15.93 4.37
CA THR A 41 14.63 -16.53 5.18
C THR A 41 14.51 -15.97 6.61
N GLN A 42 15.47 -15.19 7.13
CA GLN A 42 15.52 -14.83 8.55
C GLN A 42 16.01 -13.40 8.82
N ASN A 43 15.63 -12.86 9.99
CA ASN A 43 16.02 -11.54 10.51
C ASN A 43 15.55 -10.34 9.68
N TRP A 44 14.53 -10.56 8.83
CA TRP A 44 13.80 -9.50 8.17
C TRP A 44 12.30 -9.75 8.20
N THR A 45 11.52 -8.68 8.04
CA THR A 45 10.06 -8.72 7.92
C THR A 45 9.59 -7.91 6.74
N TYR A 46 8.42 -8.28 6.22
CA TYR A 46 7.75 -7.56 5.16
C TYR A 46 6.45 -6.95 5.67
N THR A 47 6.35 -5.62 5.59
CA THR A 47 5.10 -4.89 5.77
C THR A 47 4.55 -4.58 4.38
N GLY A 48 3.60 -5.39 3.92
CA GLY A 48 3.07 -5.35 2.56
C GLY A 48 1.93 -4.36 2.33
N ILE A 49 1.34 -4.48 1.15
CA ILE A 49 0.13 -3.75 0.75
C ILE A 49 -1.08 -4.30 1.54
N ILE A 50 -1.10 -5.61 1.81
CA ILE A 50 -2.14 -6.25 2.62
C ILE A 50 -1.64 -6.37 4.06
N ASN A 51 -2.35 -5.73 4.99
CA ASN A 51 -2.16 -5.90 6.42
C ASN A 51 -3.19 -6.88 6.96
N LYS A 52 -2.74 -7.83 7.79
CA LYS A 52 -3.63 -8.73 8.54
C LYS A 52 -3.70 -8.27 9.99
N SER A 53 -4.90 -7.97 10.49
CA SER A 53 -5.18 -8.05 11.93
C SER A 53 -5.84 -9.40 12.23
N LYS A 54 -5.96 -9.76 13.51
CA LYS A 54 -6.43 -11.08 13.97
C LYS A 54 -7.68 -11.60 13.24
N ASP A 55 -8.60 -10.71 12.88
CA ASP A 55 -9.93 -11.09 12.38
C ASP A 55 -10.22 -10.60 10.95
N ALA A 56 -9.33 -9.79 10.35
CA ALA A 56 -9.55 -9.26 9.01
C ALA A 56 -8.27 -8.86 8.27
N GLU A 57 -8.36 -8.95 6.95
CA GLU A 57 -7.36 -8.44 6.03
C GLU A 57 -7.82 -7.08 5.48
N TYR A 58 -6.92 -6.10 5.50
CA TYR A 58 -7.18 -4.77 4.97
C TYR A 58 -6.06 -4.41 4.00
N ILE A 59 -6.41 -3.70 2.93
CA ILE A 59 -5.44 -3.10 2.04
C ILE A 59 -5.01 -1.78 2.68
N ASN A 60 -3.73 -1.62 3.01
CA ASN A 60 -3.17 -0.40 3.54
C ASN A 60 -2.55 0.41 2.39
N PHE A 61 -3.18 1.54 2.05
CA PHE A 61 -2.76 2.37 0.93
C PHE A 61 -2.86 3.85 1.28
N ARG A 62 -2.08 4.66 0.56
CA ARG A 62 -2.19 6.11 0.61
C ARG A 62 -3.18 6.59 -0.45
N TYR A 63 -4.15 7.40 -0.02
CA TYR A 63 -4.95 8.24 -0.90
C TYR A 63 -4.26 9.60 -1.00
N PHE A 64 -4.01 10.07 -2.22
CA PHE A 64 -3.45 11.39 -2.45
C PHE A 64 -4.53 12.32 -2.99
N LYS A 65 -4.56 13.56 -2.50
CA LYS A 65 -5.42 14.62 -3.02
C LYS A 65 -4.61 15.55 -3.90
N ASP A 66 -5.25 16.10 -4.94
CA ASP A 66 -4.65 17.19 -5.68
C ASP A 66 -4.38 18.39 -4.75
N PRO A 67 -3.16 18.97 -4.77
CA PRO A 67 -2.88 20.17 -4.01
C PRO A 67 -3.69 21.34 -4.56
N ILE A 68 -4.33 22.10 -3.67
CA ILE A 68 -5.14 23.30 -4.02
C ILE A 68 -4.32 24.36 -4.79
N LYS A 69 -2.97 24.28 -4.78
CA LYS A 69 -2.08 25.34 -5.25
C LYS A 69 -0.95 24.96 -6.21
N GLU A 70 -0.76 23.71 -6.63
CA GLU A 70 0.43 23.34 -7.45
C GLU A 70 0.16 22.47 -8.68
N LYS A 71 1.01 22.65 -9.71
CA LYS A 71 0.98 22.05 -11.05
C LYS A 71 1.33 20.54 -11.11
N PHE A 72 1.64 19.90 -9.98
CA PHE A 72 1.92 18.47 -9.94
C PHE A 72 0.67 17.72 -9.50
N LYS A 73 -0.02 17.09 -10.45
CA LYS A 73 -1.11 16.15 -10.18
C LYS A 73 -0.55 14.93 -9.45
N ILE A 74 -0.66 14.92 -8.13
CA ILE A 74 -0.48 13.73 -7.30
C ILE A 74 -1.83 13.52 -6.61
N GLY A 75 -2.79 12.96 -7.35
CA GLY A 75 -4.15 12.73 -6.88
C GLY A 75 -4.67 11.39 -7.37
N THR A 76 -5.32 10.64 -6.49
CA THR A 76 -6.08 9.44 -6.86
C THR A 76 -7.37 9.90 -7.54
N ASN A 77 -7.55 9.65 -8.83
CA ASN A 77 -8.83 9.99 -9.47
C ASN A 77 -9.89 8.97 -9.09
N VAL A 78 -11.13 9.42 -8.90
CA VAL A 78 -12.25 8.52 -8.65
C VAL A 78 -13.26 8.65 -9.76
N TYR A 79 -13.63 7.53 -10.36
CA TYR A 79 -14.60 7.46 -11.44
C TYR A 79 -15.82 6.63 -11.02
N CYS A 80 -16.99 7.03 -11.49
CA CYS A 80 -18.25 6.33 -11.36
C CYS A 80 -18.70 5.97 -12.78
N GLY A 81 -18.48 4.71 -13.19
CA GLY A 81 -18.41 4.36 -14.61
C GLY A 81 -17.25 5.10 -15.28
N ASP A 82 -17.52 5.74 -16.41
CA ASP A 82 -16.53 6.51 -17.18
C ASP A 82 -16.45 7.99 -16.76
N VAL A 83 -17.20 8.41 -15.74
CA VAL A 83 -17.33 9.80 -15.32
C VAL A 83 -16.54 10.05 -14.05
N TYR A 84 -15.69 11.08 -14.04
CA TYR A 84 -15.00 11.52 -12.83
C TYR A 84 -16.01 11.95 -11.77
N SER A 85 -15.91 11.36 -10.57
CA SER A 85 -16.81 11.63 -9.44
C SER A 85 -16.14 12.55 -8.43
N LYS A 86 -16.36 13.85 -8.60
CA LYS A 86 -15.89 14.87 -7.64
C LYS A 86 -16.46 14.65 -6.25
N GLU A 87 -17.74 14.29 -6.15
CA GLU A 87 -18.41 14.05 -4.87
C GLU A 87 -17.74 12.95 -4.06
N VAL A 88 -17.41 11.82 -4.69
CA VAL A 88 -16.74 10.70 -4.02
C VAL A 88 -15.30 11.06 -3.67
N ALA A 89 -14.59 11.74 -4.57
CA ALA A 89 -13.23 12.21 -4.29
C ALA A 89 -13.20 13.17 -3.10
N ASP A 90 -14.17 14.09 -3.02
CA ASP A 90 -14.34 15.03 -1.91
C ASP A 90 -14.66 14.27 -0.62
N LEU A 91 -15.57 13.28 -0.64
CA LEU A 91 -15.92 12.45 0.51
C LEU A 91 -14.71 11.70 1.08
N LEU A 92 -13.94 11.01 0.23
CA LEU A 92 -12.71 10.28 0.61
C LEU A 92 -11.61 11.19 1.13
N SER A 93 -11.66 12.49 0.81
CA SER A 93 -10.67 13.48 1.26
C SER A 93 -10.97 14.06 2.64
N LYS A 94 -12.16 13.83 3.19
CA LYS A 94 -12.54 14.39 4.48
C LYS A 94 -11.79 13.69 5.60
N ASP A 95 -11.34 14.46 6.58
CA ASP A 95 -10.75 13.94 7.82
C ASP A 95 -11.85 13.45 8.78
N THR A 96 -12.65 12.51 8.31
CA THR A 96 -13.77 11.90 9.06
C THR A 96 -14.00 10.47 8.58
N PHE A 97 -14.72 9.69 9.38
CA PHE A 97 -15.14 8.36 8.97
C PHE A 97 -16.10 8.47 7.78
N CYS A 98 -15.73 7.84 6.67
CA CYS A 98 -16.61 7.62 5.54
C CYS A 98 -16.50 6.16 5.09
N TYR A 99 -17.63 5.61 4.67
CA TYR A 99 -17.74 4.26 4.17
C TYR A 99 -18.27 4.30 2.75
N ILE A 100 -17.54 3.67 1.83
CA ILE A 100 -17.92 3.57 0.43
C ILE A 100 -18.05 2.09 0.07
N HIS A 101 -19.21 1.74 -0.46
CA HIS A 101 -19.55 0.38 -0.84
C HIS A 101 -19.91 0.35 -2.33
N GLY A 102 -19.59 -0.76 -2.98
CA GLY A 102 -19.90 -1.00 -4.39
C GLY A 102 -18.91 -1.97 -5.03
N ASN A 103 -19.03 -2.14 -6.34
CA ASN A 103 -18.03 -2.83 -7.15
C ASN A 103 -16.89 -1.84 -7.45
N ILE A 104 -15.84 -1.90 -6.64
CA ILE A 104 -14.72 -0.96 -6.65
C ILE A 104 -13.49 -1.62 -7.30
N TYR A 105 -12.92 -0.99 -8.32
CA TYR A 105 -11.79 -1.47 -9.09
C TYR A 105 -10.62 -0.47 -8.96
N PRO A 106 -9.77 -0.61 -7.93
CA PRO A 106 -8.63 0.25 -7.76
C PRO A 106 -7.48 -0.11 -8.70
N ILE A 107 -6.82 0.91 -9.24
CA ILE A 107 -5.53 0.80 -9.93
C ILE A 107 -4.43 1.14 -8.94
N ILE A 108 -3.58 0.17 -8.61
CA ILE A 108 -2.52 0.31 -7.61
C ILE A 108 -1.18 0.49 -8.29
N LYS A 109 -0.36 1.41 -7.76
CA LYS A 109 1.05 1.54 -8.12
C LYS A 109 1.94 1.45 -6.89
N VAL A 110 3.03 0.70 -7.01
CA VAL A 110 4.09 0.62 -5.99
C VAL A 110 5.08 1.74 -6.26
N CYS A 111 5.28 2.64 -5.29
CA CYS A 111 6.24 3.72 -5.41
C CYS A 111 7.67 3.24 -5.11
N TYR A 112 7.85 2.69 -3.90
CA TYR A 112 9.14 2.28 -3.38
C TYR A 112 8.95 1.32 -2.20
N VAL A 113 10.04 0.62 -1.85
CA VAL A 113 10.13 -0.16 -0.62
C VAL A 113 11.05 0.59 0.33
N LEU A 114 10.52 0.99 1.49
CA LEU A 114 11.32 1.59 2.55
C LEU A 114 12.00 0.49 3.36
N VAL A 115 13.29 0.61 3.60
CA VAL A 115 14.06 -0.33 4.40
C VAL A 115 14.50 0.36 5.68
N ASN A 116 14.15 -0.21 6.82
CA ASN A 116 14.49 0.34 8.13
C ASN A 116 14.70 -0.76 9.18
N GLU A 117 15.45 -0.47 10.24
CA GLU A 117 15.52 -1.35 11.41
C GLU A 117 14.25 -1.18 12.26
N ARG A 118 13.74 -2.28 12.82
CA ARG A 118 12.58 -2.29 13.72
C ARG A 118 12.77 -3.34 14.80
N MET A 119 12.39 -3.00 16.04
CA MET A 119 12.32 -3.97 17.13
C MET A 119 11.02 -4.77 17.03
N ILE A 120 11.13 -6.09 16.94
CA ILE A 120 9.99 -7.02 16.94
C ILE A 120 10.24 -8.03 18.06
N ASN A 121 9.39 -8.01 19.09
CA ASN A 121 9.53 -8.85 20.28
C ASN A 121 10.94 -8.78 20.93
N GLY A 122 11.54 -7.60 20.96
CA GLY A 122 12.89 -7.39 21.52
C GLY A 122 14.05 -7.78 20.60
N VAL A 123 13.78 -8.27 19.39
CA VAL A 123 14.79 -8.62 18.40
C VAL A 123 14.87 -7.50 17.33
N PRO A 124 16.06 -6.94 17.04
CA PRO A 124 16.22 -6.04 15.92
C PRO A 124 16.09 -6.81 14.62
N MET A 125 15.17 -6.38 13.76
CA MET A 125 14.93 -6.97 12.44
C MET A 125 14.94 -5.88 11.38
N VAL A 126 15.35 -6.24 10.17
CA VAL A 126 15.23 -5.33 9.02
C VAL A 126 13.82 -5.44 8.46
N ASN A 127 13.08 -4.34 8.50
CA ASN A 127 11.73 -4.27 7.98
C ASN A 127 11.72 -3.62 6.59
N PHE A 128 11.13 -4.33 5.62
CA PHE A 128 10.86 -3.83 4.29
C PHE A 128 9.38 -3.43 4.22
N THR A 129 9.11 -2.14 4.06
CA THR A 129 7.74 -1.62 3.96
C THR A 129 7.43 -1.23 2.52
N CYS A 130 6.50 -1.95 1.88
CA CYS A 130 5.96 -1.57 0.59
C CYS A 130 5.15 -0.28 0.73
N LYS A 131 5.45 0.74 -0.09
CA LYS A 131 4.63 1.94 -0.22
C LYS A 131 3.90 1.92 -1.54
N ALA A 132 2.61 1.60 -1.48
CA ALA A 132 1.70 1.61 -2.62
C ALA A 132 0.62 2.69 -2.47
N TYR A 133 0.05 3.11 -3.59
CA TYR A 133 -1.02 4.11 -3.67
C TYR A 133 -1.99 3.79 -4.79
N PHE A 134 -3.19 4.36 -4.71
CA PHE A 134 -4.14 4.30 -5.80
C PHE A 134 -3.86 5.40 -6.82
N VAL A 135 -3.67 4.99 -8.07
CA VAL A 135 -3.61 5.91 -9.20
C VAL A 135 -5.03 6.35 -9.54
N ASP A 136 -5.93 5.38 -9.68
CA ASP A 136 -7.34 5.59 -9.95
C ASP A 136 -8.20 4.61 -9.16
N ILE A 137 -9.44 4.98 -8.89
CA ILE A 137 -10.48 4.14 -8.34
C ILE A 137 -11.67 4.20 -9.28
N ASN A 138 -12.06 3.08 -9.88
CA ASN A 138 -13.26 3.00 -10.70
C ASN A 138 -14.37 2.29 -9.92
N ILE A 139 -15.54 2.89 -9.84
CA ILE A 139 -16.72 2.32 -9.16
C ILE A 139 -17.78 2.08 -10.22
N SER A 140 -18.40 0.90 -10.23
CA SER A 140 -19.54 0.67 -11.11
C SER A 140 -20.70 1.58 -10.72
N SER A 141 -21.23 2.34 -11.70
CA SER A 141 -22.21 3.42 -11.49
C SER A 141 -23.43 3.01 -10.68
N ASN A 142 -23.88 1.77 -10.86
CA ASN A 142 -25.13 1.29 -10.27
C ASN A 142 -24.92 0.63 -8.90
N SER A 143 -23.68 0.63 -8.39
CA SER A 143 -23.30 -0.08 -7.16
C SER A 143 -22.88 0.84 -6.02
N LEU A 144 -22.66 2.13 -6.30
CA LEU A 144 -22.14 3.09 -5.35
C LEU A 144 -23.15 3.33 -4.21
N ARG A 145 -22.70 3.12 -2.98
CA ARG A 145 -23.36 3.59 -1.76
C ARG A 145 -22.32 4.23 -0.85
N SER A 146 -22.70 5.31 -0.17
CA SER A 146 -21.83 6.01 0.76
C SER A 146 -22.54 6.31 2.07
N SER A 147 -21.82 6.23 3.18
CA SER A 147 -22.29 6.63 4.51
C SER A 147 -21.20 7.38 5.27
N THR A 148 -21.60 8.33 6.10
CA THR A 148 -20.74 8.98 7.12
C THR A 148 -21.15 8.60 8.53
N GLU A 149 -22.14 7.71 8.67
CA GLU A 149 -22.56 7.17 9.96
C GLU A 149 -21.56 6.10 10.41
N ARG A 150 -21.23 6.12 11.70
CA ARG A 150 -20.28 5.18 12.28
C ARG A 150 -20.94 3.80 12.39
N LEU A 151 -20.36 2.78 11.74
CA LEU A 151 -20.78 1.38 11.82
C LEU A 151 -20.41 0.74 13.16
#